data_AF-A0A0P1BDH0-F1
#
_entry.id   AF-A0A0P1BDH0-F1
#
_cell.length_a   1.000
_cell.length_b   1.000
_cell.length_c   1.000
_cell.angle_alpha   90.00
_cell.angle_beta   90.00
_cell.angle_gamma   90.00
#
_symmetry.space_group_name_H-M   'P 1'
#
loop_
_entity.id
_entity.type
_entity.pdbx_description
1 polymer ?
#
loop_
_entity_poly.entity_id
_entity_poly.type
_entity_poly.pdbx_seq_one_letter_code
_entity_poly.pdbx_strand_id
1 'polypeptide(L)'
;MLSRLALWLVDALRDLVAKQEASRREAKRRRKGSAVGGGDGEMTEEMMEAPSKSAAQGLPFVLAALDERRDRFVVVGLTGSTEFGDTRRNRFGLAFQEAASQSGARTRHDQFDTSAIEVRKDDLTAFIERLHVRA
;
A
#
# COMPACT_ATOMS: atom_id res chain seq x y z
N MET A 1 -11.35 -1.11 16.75
CA MET A 1 -11.81 -2.02 15.67
C MET A 1 -11.21 -1.70 14.30
N LEU A 2 -10.96 -0.43 13.95
CA LEU A 2 -10.48 -0.02 12.64
C LEU A 2 -9.10 -0.61 12.25
N SER A 3 -8.16 -0.72 13.19
CA SER A 3 -6.82 -1.28 12.91
C SER A 3 -6.84 -2.76 12.52
N ARG A 4 -7.78 -3.57 13.05
CA ARG A 4 -7.93 -4.99 12.66
C ARG A 4 -8.49 -5.11 11.24
N LEU A 5 -9.46 -4.27 10.90
CA LEU A 5 -9.98 -4.19 9.53
C LEU A 5 -8.87 -3.75 8.56
N ALA A 6 -8.09 -2.76 8.95
CA ALA A 6 -7.01 -2.23 8.12
C ALA A 6 -5.93 -3.28 7.84
N LEU A 7 -5.52 -4.06 8.85
CA LEU A 7 -4.60 -5.19 8.65
C LEU A 7 -5.17 -6.23 7.70
N TRP A 8 -6.42 -6.63 7.91
CA TRP A 8 -7.10 -7.59 7.03
C TRP A 8 -7.18 -7.08 5.57
N LEU A 9 -7.50 -5.80 5.38
CA LEU A 9 -7.53 -5.19 4.05
C LEU A 9 -6.16 -5.16 3.40
N VAL A 10 -5.10 -4.86 4.15
CA VAL A 10 -3.73 -4.87 3.63
C VAL A 10 -3.35 -6.27 3.14
N ASP A 11 -3.64 -7.31 3.92
CA ASP A 11 -3.35 -8.69 3.52
C ASP A 11 -4.21 -9.14 2.32
N ALA A 12 -5.51 -8.84 2.34
CA ALA A 12 -6.41 -9.17 1.23
C ALA A 12 -6.02 -8.46 -0.09
N LEU A 13 -5.62 -7.19 -0.01
CA LEU A 13 -5.14 -6.42 -1.17
C LEU A 13 -3.83 -6.97 -1.70
N ARG A 14 -2.89 -7.37 -0.82
CA ARG A 14 -1.63 -8.02 -1.24
C ARG A 14 -1.90 -9.30 -2.01
N ASP A 15 -2.77 -10.17 -1.46
CA ASP A 15 -3.14 -11.42 -2.10
C ASP A 15 -3.80 -11.18 -3.46
N LEU A 16 -4.66 -10.17 -3.56
CA LEU A 16 -5.32 -9.82 -4.80
C LEU A 16 -4.31 -9.32 -5.85
N VAL A 17 -3.39 -8.44 -5.46
CA VAL A 17 -2.36 -7.91 -6.38
C VAL A 17 -1.41 -9.01 -6.82
N ALA A 18 -0.98 -9.89 -5.93
CA ALA A 18 -0.15 -11.04 -6.27
C ALA A 18 -0.84 -11.96 -7.30
N LYS A 19 -2.15 -12.23 -7.12
CA LYS A 19 -2.96 -12.99 -8.08
C LYS A 19 -3.06 -12.30 -9.44
N GLN A 20 -3.25 -10.97 -9.46
CA GLN A 20 -3.29 -10.19 -10.71
C GLN A 20 -1.96 -10.27 -11.46
N GLU A 21 -0.84 -10.14 -10.76
CA GLU A 21 0.49 -10.22 -11.38
C GLU A 21 0.80 -11.62 -11.92
N ALA A 22 0.44 -12.67 -11.18
CA ALA A 22 0.57 -14.05 -11.63
C ALA A 22 -0.24 -14.29 -12.91
N SER A 23 -1.52 -13.88 -12.92
CA SER A 23 -2.38 -13.97 -14.11
C SER A 23 -1.82 -13.20 -15.30
N ARG A 24 -1.29 -11.98 -15.07
CA ARG A 24 -0.68 -11.15 -16.12
C ARG A 24 0.62 -11.78 -16.67
N ARG A 25 1.41 -12.41 -15.81
CA ARG A 25 2.62 -13.18 -16.20
C ARG A 25 2.24 -14.38 -17.06
N GLU A 26 1.25 -15.16 -16.65
CA GLU A 26 0.75 -16.31 -17.41
C GLU A 26 0.19 -15.91 -18.77
N ALA A 27 -0.59 -14.83 -18.85
CA ALA A 27 -1.12 -14.31 -20.12
C ALA A 27 0.01 -13.88 -21.08
N LYS A 28 1.08 -13.27 -20.57
CA LYS A 28 2.28 -12.93 -21.37
C LYS A 28 3.00 -14.18 -21.87
N ARG A 29 3.18 -15.19 -21.01
CA ARG A 29 3.83 -16.46 -21.38
C ARG A 29 3.02 -17.20 -22.45
N ARG A 30 1.69 -17.26 -22.31
CA ARG A 30 0.80 -17.86 -23.32
C ARG A 30 0.92 -17.16 -24.68
N ARG A 31 0.99 -15.82 -24.71
CA ARG A 31 1.18 -15.04 -25.96
C ARG A 31 2.57 -15.22 -26.58
N LYS A 32 3.64 -15.32 -25.78
CA LYS A 32 5.01 -15.57 -26.27
C LYS A 32 5.14 -17.01 -26.82
N GLY A 33 4.53 -17.99 -26.16
CA GLY A 33 4.52 -19.40 -26.60
C GLY A 33 3.79 -19.64 -27.92
N SER A 34 2.75 -18.87 -28.24
CA SER A 34 2.06 -18.96 -29.55
C SER A 34 2.85 -18.32 -30.71
N ALA A 35 3.84 -17.46 -30.42
CA ALA A 35 4.69 -16.82 -31.43
C ALA A 35 5.96 -17.63 -31.74
N VAL A 36 6.33 -18.58 -30.89
CA VAL A 36 7.50 -19.47 -31.03
C VAL A 36 7.01 -20.88 -31.40
N GLY A 37 6.36 -20.98 -32.55
CA GLY A 37 5.99 -22.26 -33.17
C GLY A 37 6.96 -22.58 -34.31
N GLY A 38 8.10 -23.20 -33.98
CA GLY A 38 9.07 -23.73 -34.95
C GLY A 38 10.52 -23.35 -34.65
N GLY A 39 11.23 -24.21 -33.92
CA GLY A 39 12.66 -24.07 -33.66
C GLY A 39 13.07 -24.84 -32.41
N ASP A 40 13.98 -25.81 -32.59
CA ASP A 40 14.38 -26.79 -31.60
C ASP A 40 14.94 -26.15 -30.32
N GLY A 41 14.61 -26.75 -29.18
CA GLY A 41 14.77 -26.14 -27.87
C GLY A 41 16.22 -25.92 -27.45
N GLU A 42 16.65 -24.65 -27.44
CA GLU A 42 17.62 -24.17 -26.46
C GLU A 42 16.85 -23.66 -25.24
N MET A 43 17.06 -24.36 -24.11
CA MET A 43 16.58 -23.94 -22.80
C MET A 43 17.39 -22.71 -22.36
N THR A 44 16.99 -21.52 -22.81
CA THR A 44 17.67 -20.26 -22.45
C THR A 44 17.61 -20.02 -20.94
N GLU A 45 18.71 -19.53 -20.38
CA GLU A 45 18.93 -19.19 -18.95
C GLU A 45 17.84 -18.30 -18.31
N GLU A 46 16.96 -17.67 -19.10
CA GLU A 46 15.81 -16.85 -18.67
C GLU A 46 14.82 -17.58 -17.73
N MET A 47 14.83 -18.91 -17.64
CA MET A 47 13.93 -19.67 -16.75
C MET A 47 14.41 -19.77 -15.29
N MET A 48 15.65 -19.33 -14.97
CA MET A 48 16.20 -19.35 -13.61
C MET A 48 16.10 -18.02 -12.86
N GLU A 49 15.46 -16.99 -13.45
CA GLU A 49 15.30 -15.71 -12.76
C GLU A 49 14.35 -15.87 -11.57
N ALA A 50 14.92 -15.84 -10.36
CA ALA A 50 14.19 -15.87 -9.10
C ALA A 50 13.07 -14.82 -9.12
N PRO A 51 11.90 -15.08 -8.50
CA PRO A 51 10.76 -14.17 -8.58
C PRO A 51 11.18 -12.79 -8.12
N SER A 52 11.31 -11.86 -9.05
CA SER A 52 11.55 -10.45 -8.75
C SER A 52 10.45 -9.99 -7.79
N LYS A 53 10.84 -9.55 -6.58
CA LYS A 53 9.91 -9.03 -5.56
C LYS A 53 9.03 -8.00 -6.25
N SER A 54 7.73 -8.26 -6.31
CA SER A 54 6.79 -7.36 -6.97
C SER A 54 6.85 -6.00 -6.30
N ALA A 55 6.87 -4.90 -7.04
CA ALA A 55 6.92 -3.55 -6.47
C ALA A 55 5.74 -3.26 -5.50
N ALA A 56 4.65 -4.03 -5.60
CA ALA A 56 3.50 -3.95 -4.70
C ALA A 56 3.70 -4.65 -3.34
N GLN A 57 4.72 -5.50 -3.20
CA GLN A 57 5.05 -6.20 -1.96
C GLN A 57 5.74 -5.22 -0.98
N GLY A 58 4.94 -4.42 -0.29
CA GLY A 58 5.40 -3.59 0.82
C GLY A 58 5.10 -2.09 0.68
N LEU A 59 4.15 -1.72 -0.17
CA LEU A 59 3.70 -0.34 -0.26
C LEU A 59 2.96 0.07 1.03
N PRO A 60 3.19 1.30 1.51
CA PRO A 60 2.40 1.86 2.59
C PRO A 60 0.94 2.06 2.13
N PHE A 61 0.00 1.88 3.05
CA PHE A 61 -1.44 1.98 2.80
C PHE A 61 -2.08 2.97 3.77
N VAL A 62 -3.02 3.79 3.30
CA VAL A 62 -3.77 4.75 4.12
C VAL A 62 -5.24 4.41 4.05
N LEU A 63 -5.88 4.29 5.21
CA LEU A 63 -7.32 4.10 5.35
C LEU A 63 -7.94 5.36 5.98
N ALA A 64 -8.99 5.90 5.38
CA ALA A 64 -9.78 6.99 5.96
C ALA A 64 -11.24 6.54 6.11
N ALA A 65 -11.81 6.70 7.30
CA ALA A 65 -13.21 6.38 7.59
C ALA A 65 -13.92 7.59 8.20
N LEU A 66 -15.06 7.99 7.61
CA LEU A 66 -15.83 9.14 8.07
C LEU A 66 -16.67 8.79 9.30
N ASP A 67 -16.57 9.61 10.34
CA ASP A 67 -17.56 9.73 11.41
C ASP A 67 -18.44 10.94 11.11
N GLU A 68 -19.63 10.70 10.56
CA GLU A 68 -20.58 11.76 10.17
C GLU A 68 -21.08 12.57 11.37
N ARG A 69 -21.14 11.98 12.57
CA ARG A 69 -21.64 12.67 13.76
C ARG A 69 -20.66 13.72 14.25
N ARG A 70 -19.36 13.49 14.03
CA ARG A 70 -18.26 14.37 14.43
C ARG A 70 -17.68 15.20 13.29
N ASP A 71 -18.14 14.95 12.07
CA ASP A 71 -17.67 15.56 10.83
C ASP A 71 -16.15 15.46 10.64
N ARG A 72 -15.62 14.26 10.92
CA ARG A 72 -14.19 13.97 10.92
C ARG A 72 -13.91 12.60 10.31
N PHE A 73 -12.83 12.50 9.57
CA PHE A 73 -12.25 11.24 9.18
C PHE A 73 -11.27 10.75 10.24
N VAL A 74 -11.38 9.47 10.59
CA VAL A 74 -10.29 8.74 11.24
C VAL A 74 -9.37 8.21 10.14
N VAL A 75 -8.14 8.70 10.10
CA VAL A 75 -7.12 8.34 9.11
C VAL A 75 -6.06 7.48 9.76
N VAL A 76 -5.78 6.31 9.19
CA VAL A 76 -4.82 5.33 9.70
C VAL A 76 -3.80 5.00 8.61
N GLY A 77 -2.52 5.17 8.91
CA GLY A 77 -1.41 4.83 8.03
C GLY A 77 -0.76 3.50 8.41
N LEU A 78 -0.71 2.56 7.48
CA LEU A 78 -0.16 1.21 7.67
C LEU A 78 1.08 1.03 6.81
N THR A 79 2.20 0.65 7.42
CA THR A 79 3.38 0.20 6.69
C THR A 79 3.29 -1.29 6.44
N GLY A 80 3.29 -1.67 5.16
CA GLY A 80 3.29 -3.06 4.79
C GLY A 80 4.67 -3.71 4.94
N SER A 81 4.88 -4.58 5.93
CA SER A 81 5.98 -5.55 5.90
C SER A 81 5.54 -6.84 5.20
N THR A 82 6.34 -7.33 4.26
CA THR A 82 6.01 -8.53 3.45
C THR A 82 6.73 -9.79 3.89
N GLU A 83 7.70 -9.68 4.79
CA GLU A 83 8.43 -10.81 5.34
C GLU A 83 8.21 -10.91 6.86
N PHE A 84 7.98 -12.14 7.32
CA PHE A 84 7.94 -12.44 8.75
C PHE A 84 9.30 -12.09 9.38
N GLY A 85 9.31 -11.10 10.27
CA GLY A 85 10.52 -10.56 10.89
C GLY A 85 11.00 -9.21 10.33
N ASP A 86 10.46 -8.74 9.19
CA ASP A 86 10.75 -7.39 8.69
C ASP A 86 10.02 -6.34 9.55
N THR A 87 10.76 -5.65 10.41
CA THR A 87 10.21 -4.56 11.25
C THR A 87 10.45 -3.22 10.55
N ARG A 88 9.52 -2.82 9.68
CA ARG A 88 9.54 -1.47 9.10
C ARG A 88 8.95 -0.48 10.10
N ARG A 89 9.71 0.58 10.40
CA ARG A 89 9.21 1.68 11.22
C ARG A 89 8.09 2.40 10.49
N ASN A 90 6.96 2.57 11.16
CA ASN A 90 5.87 3.36 10.63
C ASN A 90 6.25 4.85 10.62
N ARG A 91 6.40 5.42 9.42
CA ARG A 91 6.75 6.85 9.22
C ARG A 91 5.53 7.76 9.08
N PHE A 92 4.31 7.21 9.12
CA PHE A 92 3.09 7.99 8.95
C PHE A 92 2.90 9.04 10.05
N GLY A 93 3.36 8.81 11.28
CA GLY A 93 3.26 9.82 12.33
C GLY A 93 3.91 11.15 11.96
N LEU A 94 5.14 11.11 11.45
CA LEU A 94 5.83 12.31 10.99
C LEU A 94 5.20 12.86 9.70
N ALA A 95 4.87 11.99 8.75
CA ALA A 95 4.26 12.40 7.48
C ALA A 95 2.90 13.09 7.68
N PHE A 96 2.11 12.65 8.66
CA PHE A 96 0.84 13.26 9.05
C PHE A 96 1.04 14.64 9.69
N GLN A 97 2.02 14.79 10.57
CA GLN A 97 2.35 16.10 11.15
C GLN A 97 2.80 17.09 10.07
N GLU A 98 3.65 16.64 9.13
CA GLU A 98 4.12 17.46 8.03
C GLU A 98 2.99 17.83 7.06
N ALA A 99 2.15 16.87 6.69
CA ALA A 99 0.99 17.11 5.83
C ALA A 99 -0.02 18.08 6.48
N ALA A 100 -0.29 17.93 7.79
CA ALA A 100 -1.15 18.85 8.53
C ALA A 100 -0.58 20.28 8.57
N SER A 101 0.73 20.42 8.80
CA SER A 101 1.43 21.71 8.79
C SER A 101 1.39 22.38 7.40
N GLN A 102 1.65 21.63 6.34
CA GLN A 102 1.68 22.16 4.96
C GLN A 102 0.29 22.48 4.38
N SER A 103 -0.74 21.73 4.78
CA SER A 103 -2.11 21.92 4.30
C SER A 103 -2.92 22.90 5.16
N GLY A 104 -2.49 23.16 6.40
CA GLY A 104 -3.30 23.86 7.40
C GLY A 104 -4.50 23.04 7.90
N ALA A 105 -4.52 21.72 7.64
CA ALA A 105 -5.62 20.86 8.03
C ALA A 105 -5.77 20.76 9.55
N ARG A 106 -7.01 20.81 10.03
CA ARG A 106 -7.32 20.69 11.46
C ARG A 106 -7.30 19.23 11.85
N THR A 107 -6.15 18.78 12.37
CA THR A 107 -5.94 17.40 12.81
C THR A 107 -5.94 17.24 14.33
N ARG A 108 -6.26 16.03 14.80
CA ARG A 108 -6.08 15.60 16.20
C ARG A 108 -5.21 14.36 16.22
N HIS A 109 -4.05 14.47 16.86
CA HIS A 109 -3.13 13.36 17.06
C HIS A 109 -3.34 12.78 18.46
N ASP A 110 -3.43 11.46 18.56
CA ASP A 110 -3.33 10.79 19.86
C ASP A 110 -1.86 10.78 20.31
N GLN A 111 -1.60 10.86 21.61
CA GLN A 111 -0.23 10.89 22.15
C GLN A 111 0.46 9.51 22.06
N PHE A 112 -0.32 8.42 21.99
CA PHE A 112 0.21 7.06 22.03
C PHE A 112 0.28 6.37 20.65
N ASP A 113 -0.64 6.68 19.74
CA ASP A 113 -0.63 6.13 18.38
C ASP A 113 -0.54 7.26 17.36
N THR A 114 0.69 7.51 16.89
CA THR A 114 0.95 8.55 15.90
C THR A 114 0.55 8.13 14.48
N SER A 115 0.29 6.84 14.26
CA SER A 115 -0.13 6.31 12.95
C SER A 115 -1.63 6.43 12.69
N ALA A 116 -2.38 6.96 13.65
CA ALA A 116 -3.79 7.25 13.54
C ALA A 116 -4.07 8.70 13.96
N ILE A 117 -4.83 9.43 13.13
CA ILE A 117 -5.21 10.81 13.39
C ILE A 117 -6.69 11.03 13.05
N GLU A 118 -7.27 12.09 13.59
CA GLU A 118 -8.55 12.61 13.10
C GLU A 118 -8.31 13.84 12.22
N VAL A 119 -8.96 13.93 11.07
CA VAL A 119 -8.91 15.08 10.16
C VAL A 119 -10.33 15.57 9.93
N ARG A 120 -10.60 16.88 9.94
CA ARG A 120 -11.94 17.37 9.59
C ARG A 120 -12.31 17.03 8.16
N LYS A 121 -13.61 16.82 7.91
CA LYS A 121 -14.13 16.43 6.60
C LYS A 121 -13.70 17.39 5.48
N ASP A 122 -13.86 18.68 5.72
CA ASP A 122 -13.53 19.73 4.74
C ASP A 122 -12.03 19.85 4.43
N ASP A 123 -11.17 19.37 5.35
CA ASP A 123 -9.72 19.52 5.24
C ASP A 123 -9.06 18.27 4.64
N LEU A 124 -9.80 17.16 4.47
CA LEU A 124 -9.23 15.86 4.09
C LEU A 124 -8.51 15.91 2.73
N THR A 125 -9.12 16.53 1.72
CA THR A 125 -8.55 16.57 0.37
C THR A 125 -7.20 17.28 0.37
N ALA A 126 -7.13 18.49 0.96
CA ALA A 126 -5.90 19.26 1.05
C ALA A 126 -4.82 18.54 1.87
N PHE A 127 -5.24 17.82 2.93
CA PHE A 127 -4.35 16.99 3.73
C PHE A 127 -3.71 15.85 2.90
N ILE A 128 -4.52 15.09 2.15
CA ILE A 128 -4.05 13.95 1.35
C ILE A 128 -3.12 14.41 0.21
N GLU A 129 -3.40 15.56 -0.41
CA GLU A 129 -2.52 16.13 -1.44
C GLU A 129 -1.11 16.48 -0.92
N ARG A 130 -0.97 16.74 0.37
CA ARG A 130 0.32 17.00 1.02
C ARG A 130 0.94 15.76 1.67
N LEU A 131 0.19 14.67 1.77
CA LEU A 131 0.64 13.45 2.41
C LEU A 131 1.59 12.65 1.51
N HIS A 132 2.87 12.74 1.81
CA HIS A 132 3.92 11.97 1.14
C HIS A 132 4.72 11.17 2.15
N VAL A 133 4.68 9.84 2.04
CA VAL A 133 5.56 8.98 2.82
C VAL A 133 6.80 8.68 2.01
N ARG A 134 7.96 9.09 2.52
CA ARG A 134 9.25 8.60 2.03
C ARG A 134 9.42 7.16 2.52
N ALA A 135 9.24 6.20 1.62
CA ALA A 135 9.57 4.79 1.85
C ALA A 135 11.09 4.63 1.93
#